data_AF-A0A3B9ZR66-F1
#
_entry.id   AF-A0A3B9ZR66-F1
#
_cell.length_a   1.000
_cell.length_b   1.000
_cell.length_c   1.000
_cell.angle_alpha   90.00
_cell.angle_beta   90.00
_cell.angle_gamma   90.00
#
_symmetry.space_group_name_H-M   'P 1'
#
loop_
_entity.id
_entity.type
_entity.pdbx_description
1 polymer ?
#
loop_
_entity_poly.entity_id
_entity_poly.type
_entity_poly.pdbx_seq_one_letter_code
_entity_poly.pdbx_strand_id
1 'polypeptide(L)'
;HAPKIFKDDCRIDWTRDTESVRNLIRGLSPYPAAWTELVHQDTNENMTAKIYSVNRDNNSMPGAPGTIHTDGKTFLRIACIDGWLSIT
;
A
#
# COMPACT_ATOMS: atom_id res chain seq x y z
N HIS A 1 -8.52 14.63 -21.10
CA HIS A 1 -7.85 15.65 -20.28
C HIS A 1 -7.30 14.92 -19.06
N ALA A 2 -5.98 14.87 -18.87
CA ALA A 2 -5.40 14.24 -17.68
C ALA A 2 -5.31 15.31 -16.57
N PRO A 3 -5.96 15.13 -15.42
CA PRO A 3 -5.93 16.10 -14.33
C PRO A 3 -4.50 16.24 -13.79
N LYS A 4 -4.15 17.44 -13.33
CA LYS A 4 -2.85 17.74 -12.72
C LYS A 4 -2.72 16.91 -11.43
N ILE A 5 -1.76 15.99 -11.40
CA ILE A 5 -1.53 15.11 -10.24
C ILE A 5 -0.87 15.93 -9.12
N PHE A 6 -1.49 15.99 -7.95
CA PHE A 6 -0.93 16.56 -6.73
C PHE A 6 -0.31 15.46 -5.85
N LYS A 7 0.53 15.84 -4.87
CA LYS A 7 1.22 14.87 -3.98
C LYS A 7 0.26 14.01 -3.18
N ASP A 8 -0.89 14.57 -2.77
CA ASP A 8 -1.92 13.85 -2.01
C ASP A 8 -2.62 12.78 -2.86
N ASP A 9 -2.75 13.00 -4.17
CA ASP A 9 -3.33 12.01 -5.10
C ASP A 9 -2.46 10.74 -5.21
N CYS A 10 -1.20 10.82 -4.78
CA CYS A 10 -0.27 9.70 -4.78
C CYS A 10 -0.27 8.91 -3.46
N ARG A 11 -0.99 9.37 -2.43
CA ARG A 11 -1.06 8.67 -1.14
C ARG A 11 -1.99 7.47 -1.25
N ILE A 12 -1.54 6.33 -0.76
CA ILE A 12 -2.34 5.10 -0.74
C ILE A 12 -3.35 5.18 0.40
N ASP A 13 -4.62 5.02 0.05
CA ASP A 13 -5.70 4.81 1.02
C ASP A 13 -6.01 3.30 1.13
N TRP A 14 -5.51 2.69 2.21
CA TRP A 14 -5.71 1.26 2.48
C TRP A 14 -7.13 0.89 2.87
N THR A 15 -8.01 1.86 3.15
CA THR A 15 -9.43 1.60 3.43
C THR A 15 -10.22 1.23 2.17
N ARG A 16 -9.63 1.40 1.00
CA ARG A 16 -10.20 0.98 -0.29
C ARG A 16 -9.99 -0.52 -0.54
N ASP A 17 -10.70 -1.04 -1.54
CA ASP A 17 -10.55 -2.41 -1.99
C ASP A 17 -9.17 -2.64 -2.66
N THR A 18 -8.70 -3.88 -2.60
CA THR A 18 -7.41 -4.34 -3.12
C THR A 18 -7.25 -4.01 -4.60
N GLU A 19 -8.32 -4.00 -5.39
CA GLU A 19 -8.25 -3.68 -6.82
C GLU A 19 -8.07 -2.18 -7.06
N SER A 20 -8.83 -1.33 -6.36
CA SER A 20 -8.64 0.12 -6.36
C SER A 20 -7.22 0.51 -5.97
N VAL A 21 -6.70 -0.04 -4.87
CA VAL A 21 -5.33 0.24 -4.40
C VAL A 21 -4.28 -0.25 -5.40
N ARG A 22 -4.45 -1.46 -5.93
CA ARG A 22 -3.54 -2.00 -6.96
C ARG A 22 -3.55 -1.16 -8.24
N ASN A 23 -4.72 -0.68 -8.67
CA ASN A 23 -4.85 0.17 -9.86
C ASN A 23 -4.20 1.54 -9.65
N LEU A 24 -4.31 2.12 -8.45
CA LEU A 24 -3.58 3.35 -8.08
C LEU A 24 -2.06 3.15 -8.20
N ILE A 25 -1.52 2.11 -7.58
CA ILE A 25 -0.09 1.81 -7.58
C ILE A 25 0.43 1.61 -9.01
N ARG A 26 -0.29 0.81 -9.82
CA ARG A 26 0.06 0.56 -11.23
C ARG A 26 -0.03 1.82 -12.09
N GLY A 27 -1.02 2.68 -11.84
CA GLY A 27 -1.21 3.92 -12.59
C GLY A 27 -0.17 5.00 -12.30
N LEU A 28 0.47 4.95 -11.12
CA LEU A 28 1.48 5.91 -10.69
C LEU A 28 2.92 5.38 -10.81
N SER A 29 3.11 4.10 -11.13
CA SER A 29 4.43 3.48 -11.27
C SER A 29 4.97 3.61 -12.70
N PRO A 30 6.26 3.93 -12.91
CA PRO A 30 7.30 4.16 -11.89
C PRO A 30 7.36 5.62 -11.38
N TYR A 31 6.63 6.55 -12.02
CA TYR A 31 6.62 7.97 -11.67
C TYR A 31 5.19 8.53 -11.76
N PRO A 32 4.67 9.24 -10.73
CA PRO A 32 5.36 9.74 -9.53
C PRO A 32 5.57 8.73 -8.36
N ALA A 33 5.11 7.50 -8.53
CA ALA A 33 4.98 6.43 -7.53
C ALA A 33 3.94 6.72 -6.43
N ALA A 34 3.16 5.68 -6.11
CA ALA A 34 2.27 5.71 -4.96
C ALA A 34 3.08 5.62 -3.67
N TRP A 35 2.60 6.22 -2.59
CA TRP A 35 3.31 6.24 -1.31
C TRP A 35 2.39 6.04 -0.11
N THR A 36 2.94 5.52 0.98
CA THR A 36 2.26 5.35 2.28
C THR A 36 3.19 5.74 3.42
N GLU A 37 2.63 6.00 4.59
CA GLU A 37 3.38 6.14 5.83
C GLU A 37 3.48 4.78 6.52
N LEU A 38 4.64 4.51 7.11
CA LEU A 38 4.90 3.37 7.98
C LEU A 38 5.35 3.93 9.33
N VAL A 39 4.85 3.35 10.42
CA VAL A 39 5.24 3.74 11.78
C VAL A 39 6.03 2.61 12.39
N HIS A 40 7.26 2.88 12.81
CA HIS A 40 8.08 1.89 13.50
C HIS A 40 7.54 1.69 14.91
N GLN A 41 7.22 0.45 15.30
CA GLN A 41 6.55 0.17 16.57
C GLN A 41 7.42 0.50 17.79
N ASP A 42 8.73 0.25 17.75
CA ASP A 42 9.61 0.49 18.90
C ASP A 42 10.02 1.96 19.09
N THR A 43 10.29 2.67 17.99
CA THR A 43 10.81 4.05 18.01
C THR A 43 9.72 5.10 17.79
N ASN A 44 8.52 4.68 17.37
CA ASN A 44 7.42 5.54 16.96
C ASN A 44 7.78 6.55 15.84
N GLU A 45 8.77 6.19 15.03
CA GLU A 45 9.24 7.01 13.91
C GLU A 45 8.35 6.80 12.68
N ASN A 46 7.96 7.91 12.03
CA ASN A 46 7.21 7.89 10.78
C ASN A 46 8.15 7.87 9.59
N MET A 47 7.99 6.88 8.72
CA MET A 47 8.75 6.71 7.49
C MET A 47 7.82 6.74 6.27
N THR A 48 8.22 7.42 5.19
CA THR A 48 7.48 7.35 3.92
C THR A 48 8.02 6.20 3.07
N ALA A 49 7.13 5.29 2.67
CA ALA A 49 7.43 4.21 1.75
C ALA A 49 6.79 4.45 0.39
N LYS A 50 7.58 4.35 -0.69
CA LYS A 50 7.07 4.34 -2.07
C LYS A 50 6.81 2.92 -2.50
N ILE A 51 5.63 2.68 -3.06
CA ILE A 51 5.19 1.36 -3.53
C ILE A 51 5.12 1.38 -5.05
N TYR A 52 5.89 0.50 -5.69
CA TYR A 52 6.02 0.42 -7.14
C TYR A 52 5.23 -0.73 -7.76
N SER A 53 5.04 -1.81 -6.99
CA SER A 53 4.32 -3.01 -7.43
C SER A 53 3.69 -3.71 -6.24
N VAL A 54 2.52 -4.30 -6.48
CA VAL A 54 1.80 -5.16 -5.54
C VAL A 54 1.10 -6.30 -6.27
N ASN A 55 0.97 -7.43 -5.59
CA ASN A 55 0.12 -8.54 -5.99
C ASN A 55 -1.01 -8.75 -5.00
N ARG A 56 -2.18 -9.15 -5.49
CA ARG A 56 -3.27 -9.64 -4.64
C ARG A 56 -2.79 -10.90 -3.93
N ASP A 57 -2.96 -10.92 -2.62
CA ASP A 57 -2.79 -12.10 -1.81
C ASP A 57 -4.19 -12.65 -1.51
N ASN A 58 -4.42 -13.93 -1.83
CA ASN A 58 -5.70 -14.61 -1.60
C ASN A 58 -5.86 -15.05 -0.14
N ASN A 59 -5.05 -14.51 0.77
CA ASN A 59 -5.16 -14.79 2.18
C ASN A 59 -6.50 -14.26 2.74
N SER A 60 -7.27 -15.15 3.35
CA SER A 60 -8.56 -14.84 3.99
C SER A 60 -8.43 -14.43 5.46
N MET A 61 -7.20 -14.19 5.93
CA MET A 61 -6.98 -13.72 7.29
C MET A 61 -7.70 -12.38 7.54
N PRO A 62 -8.46 -12.26 8.65
CA PRO A 62 -9.04 -11.00 9.04
C PRO A 62 -7.92 -10.00 9.38
N GLY A 63 -8.04 -8.77 8.88
CA GLY A 63 -7.12 -7.67 9.18
C GLY A 63 -7.84 -6.35 8.99
N ALA A 64 -7.63 -5.40 9.90
CA ALA A 64 -8.14 -4.06 9.72
C ALA A 64 -7.36 -3.36 8.58
N PRO A 65 -7.99 -2.52 7.75
CA PRO A 65 -7.30 -1.74 6.74
C PRO A 65 -6.04 -1.04 7.26
N GLY A 66 -4.94 -1.16 6.53
CA GLY A 66 -3.62 -0.62 6.93
C GLY A 66 -2.82 -1.52 7.88
N THR A 67 -3.34 -2.67 8.31
CA THR A 67 -2.57 -3.65 9.09
C THR A 67 -1.43 -4.21 8.25
N ILE A 68 -0.23 -4.27 8.84
CA ILE A 68 0.97 -4.84 8.21
C ILE A 68 1.16 -6.28 8.69
N HIS A 69 1.41 -7.19 7.74
CA HIS A 69 1.83 -8.56 8.02
C HIS A 69 3.13 -8.85 7.26
N THR A 70 4.19 -9.15 8.00
CA THR A 70 5.54 -9.34 7.47
C THR A 70 6.32 -10.31 8.34
N ASP A 71 7.27 -11.03 7.74
CA ASP A 71 8.31 -11.77 8.47
C ASP A 71 9.59 -10.94 8.68
N GLY A 72 9.56 -9.66 8.26
CA GLY A 72 10.70 -8.73 8.31
C GLY A 72 11.81 -9.06 7.32
N LYS A 73 11.63 -10.02 6.40
CA LYS A 73 12.71 -10.53 5.54
C LYS A 73 12.28 -10.82 4.10
N THR A 74 11.21 -11.60 3.92
CA THR A 74 10.84 -12.18 2.62
C THR A 74 9.49 -11.71 2.10
N PHE A 75 8.59 -11.24 2.96
CA PHE A 75 7.31 -10.70 2.51
C PHE A 75 6.86 -9.49 3.32
N LEU A 76 6.14 -8.59 2.66
CA LEU A 76 5.44 -7.47 3.28
C LEU A 76 4.05 -7.39 2.68
N ARG A 77 3.03 -7.53 3.51
CA ARG A 77 1.61 -7.50 3.11
C ARG A 77 0.90 -6.42 3.89
N ILE A 78 -0.03 -5.74 3.23
CA ILE A 78 -0.86 -4.72 3.85
C ILE A 78 -2.33 -5.06 3.60
N ALA A 79 -3.14 -5.00 4.66
CA ALA A 79 -4.57 -5.27 4.58
C ALA A 79 -5.33 -4.11 3.95
N CYS A 80 -6.24 -4.45 3.05
CA CYS A 80 -7.29 -3.62 2.48
C CYS A 80 -8.65 -4.03 3.06
N ILE A 81 -9.73 -3.35 2.68
CA ILE A 81 -11.08 -3.67 3.18
C ILE A 81 -11.59 -5.06 2.78
N ASP A 82 -11.15 -5.59 1.64
CA ASP A 82 -11.64 -6.84 1.03
C ASP A 82 -10.58 -7.95 0.95
N GLY A 83 -9.34 -7.71 1.44
CA GLY A 83 -8.26 -8.67 1.32
C GLY A 83 -6.89 -8.07 1.59
N TRP A 84 -5.83 -8.77 1.15
CA TRP A 84 -4.45 -8.35 1.36
C TRP A 84 -3.71 -8.06 0.05
N LEU A 85 -2.81 -7.09 0.08
CA LEU A 85 -1.86 -6.83 -0.99
C LEU A 85 -0.44 -7.15 -0.52
N SER A 86 0.26 -8.00 -1.26
CA SER A 86 1.69 -8.25 -1.07
C SER A 86 2.49 -7.26 -1.89
N ILE A 87 3.41 -6.54 -1.24
CA ILE A 87 4.39 -5.66 -1.90
C ILE A 87 5.50 -6.54 -2.50
N THR A 88 5.92 -6.23 -3.74
CA THR A 88 6.90 -7.01 -4.53
C THR A 88 7.96 -6.14 -5.17
#